data_AF-A0A3D3R820-F1
#
_entry.id   AF-A0A3D3R820-F1
#
_cell.length_a   1.000
_cell.length_b   1.000
_cell.length_c   1.000
_cell.angle_alpha   90.00
_cell.angle_beta   90.00
_cell.angle_gamma   90.00
#
_symmetry.space_group_name_H-M   'P 1'
#
loop_
_entity.id
_entity.type
_entity.pdbx_description
1 polymer ?
#
loop_
_entity_poly.entity_id
_entity_poly.type
_entity_poly.pdbx_seq_one_letter_code
_entity_poly.pdbx_strand_id
1 'polypeptide(L)'
;MEGLNPDTLLRLEHMIVSHQNLPEWGSPIAPHTPEALLVHYADDIDAKFHMMATTLENILPGNEDEFSGRDNALRRSIFLGLKSPEETGE
;
A
#
# COMPACT_ATOMS: atom_id res chain seq x y z
N MET A 1 -4.33 -27.19 25.19
CA MET A 1 -3.84 -26.61 23.93
C MET A 1 -2.37 -26.95 23.85
N GLU A 2 -1.97 -27.76 22.88
CA GLU A 2 -0.56 -27.96 22.57
C GLU A 2 0.01 -26.65 22.00
N GLY A 3 1.15 -26.21 22.52
CA GLY A 3 1.83 -25.00 22.04
C GLY A 3 2.43 -25.20 20.65
N LEU A 4 2.79 -24.10 19.98
CA LEU A 4 3.54 -24.16 18.73
C LEU A 4 4.94 -24.78 18.99
N ASN A 5 5.47 -25.48 17.98
CA ASN A 5 6.88 -25.86 17.96
C ASN A 5 7.75 -24.59 18.11
N PRO A 6 8.83 -24.62 18.93
CA PRO A 6 9.75 -23.50 19.09
C PRO A 6 10.25 -22.86 17.78
N ASP A 7 10.53 -23.64 16.73
CA ASP A 7 10.97 -23.09 15.43
C ASP A 7 9.85 -22.26 14.77
N THR A 8 8.61 -22.78 14.80
CA THR A 8 7.44 -22.08 14.26
C THR A 8 7.16 -20.80 15.04
N LEU A 9 7.29 -20.84 16.37
CA LEU A 9 7.12 -19.65 17.20
C LEU A 9 8.15 -18.58 16.85
N LEU A 10 9.43 -18.96 16.76
CA LEU A 10 10.51 -18.02 16.42
C LEU A 10 10.33 -17.40 15.03
N ARG A 11 9.91 -18.17 14.04
CA ARG A 11 9.60 -17.66 12.68
C ARG A 11 8.43 -16.68 12.68
N LEU A 12 7.40 -16.97 13.48
CA LEU A 12 6.25 -16.09 13.63
C LEU A 12 6.63 -14.78 14.33
N GLU A 13 7.41 -14.86 15.41
CA GLU A 13 7.96 -13.68 16.09
C GLU A 13 8.80 -12.83 15.13
N HIS A 14 9.72 -13.45 14.38
CA HIS A 14 10.53 -12.78 13.36
C HIS A 14 9.65 -12.08 12.31
N MET A 15 8.62 -12.76 11.82
CA MET A 15 7.67 -12.17 10.86
C MET A 15 6.98 -10.93 11.42
N ILE A 16 6.45 -10.99 12.65
CA ILE A 16 5.75 -9.88 13.28
C ILE A 16 6.69 -8.69 13.47
N VAL A 17 7.91 -8.90 13.95
CA VAL A 17 8.82 -7.78 14.23
C VAL A 17 9.51 -7.23 12.98
N SER A 18 9.69 -8.04 11.92
CA SER A 18 10.49 -7.65 10.75
C SER A 18 9.68 -7.22 9.51
N HIS A 19 8.36 -7.45 9.47
CA HIS A 19 7.57 -7.21 8.25
C HIS A 19 7.55 -5.75 7.78
N GLN A 20 7.87 -4.79 8.65
CA GLN A 20 7.99 -3.38 8.28
C GLN A 20 9.32 -3.06 7.57
N ASN A 21 10.25 -4.02 7.46
CA ASN A 21 11.48 -3.99 6.66
C ASN A 21 12.56 -2.96 7.03
N LEU A 22 12.20 -1.70 7.25
CA LEU A 22 13.13 -0.60 7.51
C LEU A 22 13.00 -0.07 8.96
N PRO A 23 14.11 0.37 9.60
CA PRO A 23 14.08 1.01 10.91
C PRO A 23 13.15 2.22 11.00
N GLU A 24 13.11 3.03 9.96
CA GLU A 24 12.22 4.19 9.84
C GLU A 24 10.73 3.82 9.80
N TRP A 25 10.38 2.56 9.48
CA TRP A 25 9.01 2.03 9.50
C TRP A 25 8.71 1.22 10.77
N GLY A 26 9.63 1.24 11.74
CA GLY A 26 9.47 0.56 13.03
C GLY A 26 10.03 -0.87 13.07
N SER A 27 10.77 -1.29 12.04
CA SER A 27 11.39 -2.61 11.99
C SER A 27 12.81 -2.60 12.56
N PRO A 28 13.17 -3.43 13.56
CA PRO A 28 14.55 -3.55 14.01
C PRO A 28 15.46 -4.19 12.95
N ILE A 29 14.89 -4.97 12.01
CA ILE A 29 15.63 -5.69 10.97
C ILE A 29 14.74 -6.02 9.75
N ALA A 30 15.36 -6.33 8.62
CA ALA A 30 14.64 -6.78 7.41
C ALA A 30 14.09 -8.22 7.55
N PRO A 31 13.08 -8.61 6.75
CA PRO A 31 12.60 -9.98 6.67
C PRO A 31 13.71 -10.95 6.24
N HIS A 32 13.93 -12.02 7.02
CA HIS A 32 14.96 -13.05 6.76
C HIS A 32 14.38 -14.44 6.50
N THR A 33 13.04 -14.56 6.47
CA THR A 33 12.35 -15.78 6.06
C THR A 33 11.48 -15.51 4.84
N PRO A 34 11.23 -16.52 3.98
CA PRO A 34 10.33 -16.36 2.83
C PRO A 34 8.95 -15.86 3.24
N GLU A 35 8.40 -16.37 4.35
CA GLU A 35 7.08 -16.01 4.83
C GLU A 35 7.05 -14.54 5.31
N ALA A 36 8.07 -14.09 6.04
CA ALA A 36 8.16 -12.70 6.49
C ALA A 36 8.31 -11.73 5.30
N LEU A 37 9.05 -12.12 4.26
CA LEU A 37 9.21 -11.32 3.06
C LEU A 37 7.88 -11.19 2.30
N LEU A 38 7.12 -12.28 2.20
CA LEU A 38 5.78 -12.25 1.59
C LEU A 38 4.82 -11.36 2.38
N VAL A 39 4.83 -11.45 3.71
CA VAL A 39 3.99 -10.59 4.56
C VAL A 39 4.38 -9.12 4.42
N HIS A 40 5.68 -8.80 4.35
CA HIS A 40 6.13 -7.43 4.08
C HIS A 40 5.52 -6.86 2.80
N TYR A 41 5.63 -7.58 1.68
CA TYR A 41 5.10 -7.10 0.42
C TYR A 41 3.56 -7.05 0.41
N ALA A 42 2.89 -8.00 1.08
CA ALA A 42 1.44 -7.96 1.19
C ALA A 42 0.96 -6.70 1.95
N ASP A 43 1.60 -6.38 3.08
CA ASP A 43 1.30 -5.19 3.88
C ASP A 43 1.57 -3.88 3.10
N ASP A 44 2.73 -3.77 2.45
CA ASP A 44 3.09 -2.60 1.64
C ASP A 44 2.16 -2.40 0.43
N ILE A 45 1.74 -3.49 -0.21
CA ILE A 45 0.77 -3.44 -1.31
C ILE A 45 -0.60 -2.98 -0.80
N ASP A 46 -1.07 -3.51 0.33
CA ASP A 46 -2.35 -3.13 0.92
C ASP A 46 -2.38 -1.63 1.27
N ALA A 47 -1.32 -1.13 1.93
CA ALA A 47 -1.18 0.28 2.26
C ALA A 47 -1.20 1.17 1.00
N LYS A 48 -0.43 0.83 -0.03
CA LYS A 48 -0.38 1.59 -1.29
C LYS A 48 -1.71 1.54 -2.03
N PHE A 49 -2.37 0.40 -2.01
CA PHE A 49 -3.69 0.24 -2.63
C PHE A 49 -4.74 1.09 -1.90
N HIS A 50 -4.72 1.09 -0.57
CA HIS A 50 -5.60 1.95 0.22
C HIS A 50 -5.37 3.44 -0.07
N MET A 51 -4.11 3.89 -0.17
CA MET A 51 -3.79 5.27 -0.55
C MET A 51 -4.30 5.62 -1.96
N MET A 52 -4.22 4.69 -2.92
CA MET A 52 -4.78 4.86 -4.26
C MET A 52 -6.30 5.00 -4.20
N ALA A 53 -6.98 4.06 -3.54
CA ALA A 53 -8.44 4.05 -3.40
C ALA A 53 -8.93 5.36 -2.74
N THR A 54 -8.29 5.76 -1.64
CA THR A 54 -8.60 7.01 -0.94
C THR A 54 -8.42 8.23 -1.84
N THR A 55 -7.40 8.25 -2.70
CA THR A 55 -7.20 9.36 -3.63
C THR A 55 -8.33 9.43 -4.67
N LEU A 56 -8.77 8.27 -5.18
CA LEU A 56 -9.88 8.18 -6.13
C LEU A 56 -11.23 8.56 -5.51
N GLU A 57 -11.48 8.16 -4.25
CA GLU A 57 -12.71 8.49 -3.52
C GLU A 57 -12.84 9.98 -3.19
N ASN A 58 -11.72 10.68 -3.00
CA ASN A 58 -11.70 12.10 -2.67
C ASN A 58 -11.85 13.04 -3.89
N ILE A 59 -12.00 12.49 -5.10
CA ILE A 59 -12.25 13.31 -6.29
C ILE A 59 -13.65 13.91 -6.19
N LEU A 60 -13.72 15.24 -6.26
CA LEU A 60 -14.99 15.96 -6.16
C LEU A 60 -15.91 15.63 -7.35
N PRO A 61 -17.23 15.48 -7.12
CA PRO A 61 -18.20 15.38 -8.20
C PRO A 61 -18.08 16.58 -9.15
N GLY A 62 -18.04 16.31 -10.46
CA GLY A 62 -17.82 17.34 -11.49
C GLY A 62 -16.35 17.70 -11.73
N ASN A 63 -15.40 16.95 -11.20
CA ASN A 63 -13.99 17.09 -11.57
C ASN A 63 -13.80 16.80 -13.07
N GLU A 64 -13.22 17.77 -13.78
CA GLU A 64 -12.96 17.73 -15.23
C GLU A 64 -11.54 17.24 -15.59
N ASP A 65 -10.67 17.02 -14.59
CA ASP A 65 -9.33 16.51 -14.80
C ASP A 65 -9.36 15.01 -15.15
N GLU A 66 -8.47 14.59 -16.06
CA GLU A 66 -8.23 13.18 -16.35
C GLU A 66 -7.23 12.54 -15.38
N PHE A 67 -6.52 13.34 -14.60
CA PHE A 67 -5.50 12.90 -13.66
C PHE A 67 -5.56 13.70 -12.36
N SER A 68 -5.25 13.05 -11.24
CA SER A 68 -5.06 13.74 -9.96
C SER A 68 -3.74 14.51 -9.90
N GLY A 69 -3.71 15.52 -9.02
CA GLY A 69 -2.49 16.17 -8.59
C GLY A 69 -1.51 15.22 -7.90
N ARG A 70 -0.22 15.62 -7.83
CA ARG A 70 0.85 14.83 -7.17
C ARG A 70 0.92 15.06 -5.65
N ASP A 71 0.00 15.83 -5.11
CA ASP A 71 -0.16 16.15 -3.69
C ASP A 71 -0.87 15.05 -2.88
N ASN A 72 -1.06 13.86 -3.46
CA ASN A 72 -1.51 12.67 -2.73
C ASN A 72 -0.36 11.92 -2.02
N ALA A 73 -0.74 10.97 -1.16
CA ALA A 73 0.19 10.18 -0.36
C ALA A 73 1.15 9.32 -1.21
N LEU A 74 0.75 8.92 -2.42
CA LEU A 74 1.60 8.18 -3.36
C LEU A 74 2.55 9.06 -4.17
N ARG A 75 2.40 10.39 -4.10
CA ARG A 75 3.17 11.38 -4.88
C ARG A 75 3.16 11.12 -6.39
N ARG A 76 2.05 10.57 -6.89
CA ARG A 76 1.85 10.18 -8.29
C ARG A 76 0.68 10.92 -8.90
N SER A 77 0.71 11.11 -10.21
CA SER A 77 -0.50 11.52 -10.94
C SER A 77 -1.31 10.25 -11.21
N ILE A 78 -2.51 10.17 -10.64
CA ILE A 78 -3.38 8.99 -10.74
C ILE A 78 -4.43 9.26 -11.80
N PHE A 79 -4.60 8.32 -12.73
CA PHE A 79 -5.57 8.45 -13.80
C PHE A 79 -7.01 8.33 -13.27
N LEU A 80 -7.86 9.28 -13.61
CA LEU A 80 -9.25 9.42 -13.16
C LEU A 80 -10.27 8.95 -14.20
N GLY A 81 -9.84 8.78 -15.46
CA GLY A 81 -10.69 8.42 -16.60
C GLY A 81 -10.57 9.43 -17.73
N LEU A 82 -10.72 8.97 -18.98
CA LEU A 82 -10.75 9.85 -20.15
C LEU A 82 -12.07 10.63 -20.15
N LYS A 83 -12.04 11.89 -20.56
CA LYS A 83 -13.26 12.64 -20.83
C LYS A 83 -13.78 12.31 -22.24
N SER A 84 -15.10 12.26 -22.36
CA SER A 84 -15.75 12.11 -23.66
C SER A 84 -15.55 13.41 -24.45
N PRO A 85 -15.29 13.36 -25.77
CA PRO A 85 -15.10 14.55 -26.61
C PRO A 85 -16.27 15.55 -26.61
N GLU A 86 -17.44 15.16 -26.11
CA GLU A 86 -18.66 15.97 -26.13
C GLU A 86 -18.71 17.06 -25.05
N GLU A 87 -17.78 17.06 -24.09
CA GLU A 87 -17.71 18.06 -22.99
C GLU A 87 -16.74 19.21 -23.28
N THR A 88 -15.92 19.12 -24.32
CA THR A 88 -15.08 20.24 -24.80
C THR A 88 -15.86 21.06 -25.83
N GLY A 89 -16.81 21.86 -25.34
CA GLY A 89 -17.48 22.86 -26.17
C GLY A 89 -16.51 23.93 -26.63
N GLU A 90 -16.21 23.94 -27.93
CA GLU A 90 -15.87 25.18 -28.66
C GLU A 90 -17.09 26.10 -28.78
#